data_AF-A0A800F5G2-F1
#
_entry.id   AF-A0A800F5G2-F1
#
_cell.length_a   1.000
_cell.length_b   1.000
_cell.length_c   1.000
_cell.angle_alpha   90.00
_cell.angle_beta   90.00
_cell.angle_gamma   90.00
#
_symmetry.space_group_name_H-M   'P 1'
#
loop_
_entity.id
_entity.type
_entity.pdbx_description
1 polymer ?
#
loop_
_entity_poly.entity_id
_entity_poly.type
_entity_poly.pdbx_seq_one_letter_code
_entity_poly.pdbx_strand_id
1 'polypeptide(L)'
;MSRVTLERSTRERELDVEDFLPTTSVSPSFFQTAGLRILHGRGLGRDDRAEAPAVAVVQQYWPDEPSVLGLQFWYGDRGDGHPVEVVGVVEAMA
;
A
#
# COMPACT_ATOMS: atom_id res chain seq x y z
N MET A 1 -21.27 5.15 29.58
CA MET A 1 -22.38 4.19 29.32
C MET A 1 -22.88 4.41 27.91
N SER A 2 -22.49 3.54 26.97
CA SER A 2 -23.26 3.19 25.77
C SER A 2 -22.67 1.91 25.23
N ARG A 3 -23.47 0.84 25.29
CA ARG A 3 -23.16 -0.52 24.89
C ARG A 3 -23.76 -0.71 23.50
N VAL A 4 -22.94 -0.93 22.47
CA VAL A 4 -23.42 -1.36 21.16
C VAL A 4 -23.12 -2.85 21.06
N THR A 5 -24.18 -3.65 21.15
CA THR A 5 -24.17 -5.07 20.82
C THR A 5 -24.34 -5.16 19.30
N LEU A 6 -23.29 -5.53 18.56
CA LEU A 6 -23.43 -6.18 17.27
C LEU A 6 -22.66 -7.52 17.33
N GLU A 7 -23.44 -8.57 17.46
CA GLU A 7 -22.99 -9.95 17.36
C GLU A 7 -22.98 -10.35 15.87
N ARG A 8 -21.89 -10.98 15.45
CA ARG A 8 -21.61 -11.66 14.17
C ARG A 8 -21.00 -10.81 13.05
N SER A 9 -19.69 -10.98 12.85
CA SER A 9 -19.10 -11.57 11.62
C SER A 9 -17.67 -11.06 11.40
N THR A 10 -16.69 -11.87 11.79
CA THR A 10 -15.35 -12.01 11.17
C THR A 10 -14.54 -10.74 10.87
N ARG A 11 -13.69 -10.36 11.83
CA ARG A 11 -12.38 -9.69 11.67
C ARG A 11 -12.35 -8.43 10.78
N GLU A 12 -13.16 -7.43 11.09
CA GLU A 12 -12.76 -6.04 10.83
C GLU A 12 -11.80 -5.64 11.95
N ARG A 13 -10.49 -5.72 11.70
CA ARG A 13 -9.55 -4.96 12.53
C ARG A 13 -9.79 -3.50 12.19
N GLU A 14 -10.39 -2.78 13.13
CA GLU A 14 -10.29 -1.32 13.19
C GLU A 14 -8.79 -1.01 13.16
N LEU A 15 -8.30 -0.58 11.99
CA LEU A 15 -6.90 -0.19 11.85
C LEU A 15 -6.78 1.14 12.62
N ASP A 16 -6.28 1.06 13.84
CA ASP A 16 -5.89 2.24 14.60
C ASP A 16 -4.95 3.08 13.73
N VAL A 17 -5.13 4.41 13.76
CA VAL A 17 -4.34 5.39 13.00
C VAL A 17 -2.84 5.41 13.37
N GLU A 18 -2.41 4.48 14.23
CA GLU A 18 -1.04 4.23 14.65
C GLU A 18 -0.44 2.96 14.01
N ASP A 19 -1.21 2.19 13.21
CA ASP A 19 -0.67 1.06 12.45
C ASP A 19 0.12 1.62 11.26
N PHE A 20 1.38 1.97 11.56
CA PHE A 20 2.39 2.38 10.60
C PHE A 20 2.60 1.22 9.62
N LEU A 21 1.91 1.27 8.48
CA LEU A 21 2.21 0.35 7.39
C LEU A 21 3.71 0.51 7.07
N PRO A 22 4.52 -0.54 7.22
CA PRO A 22 5.95 -0.43 7.00
C PRO A 22 6.17 -0.05 5.54
N THR A 23 6.69 1.14 5.33
CA THR A 23 7.03 1.68 4.01
C THR A 23 8.55 1.70 3.86
N THR A 24 9.02 1.40 2.66
CA THR A 24 10.44 1.48 2.34
C THR A 24 10.60 2.14 0.99
N SER A 25 11.50 3.13 0.91
CA SER A 25 11.84 3.76 -0.36
C SER A 25 12.82 2.87 -1.10
N VAL A 26 12.51 2.54 -2.35
CA VAL A 26 13.32 1.64 -3.17
C VAL A 26 13.60 2.24 -4.53
N SER A 27 14.71 1.84 -5.13
CA SER A 27 15.02 2.19 -6.52
C SER A 27 14.06 1.51 -7.52
N PRO A 28 13.86 2.06 -8.73
CA PRO A 28 13.09 1.40 -9.79
C PRO A 28 13.53 -0.04 -10.09
N SER A 29 14.84 -0.31 -9.99
CA SER A 29 15.42 -1.64 -10.22
C SER A 29 15.19 -2.65 -9.09
N PHE A 30 14.65 -2.24 -7.94
CA PHE A 30 14.56 -3.09 -6.75
C PHE A 30 13.78 -4.38 -7.01
N PHE A 31 12.59 -4.29 -7.59
CA PHE A 31 11.72 -5.47 -7.80
C PHE A 31 12.37 -6.49 -8.74
N GLN A 32 13.03 -6.01 -9.80
CA GLN A 32 13.79 -6.86 -10.71
C GLN A 32 14.94 -7.57 -9.99
N THR A 33 15.74 -6.81 -9.22
CA THR A 33 16.89 -7.35 -8.51
C THR A 33 16.49 -8.32 -7.40
N ALA A 34 15.37 -8.05 -6.71
CA ALA A 34 14.83 -8.91 -5.67
C ALA A 34 14.08 -10.13 -6.22
N GLY A 35 13.90 -10.25 -7.55
CA GLY A 35 13.15 -11.34 -8.17
C GLY A 35 11.65 -11.29 -7.89
N LEU A 36 11.12 -10.14 -7.49
CA LEU A 36 9.72 -9.96 -7.12
C LEU A 36 8.86 -9.72 -8.36
N ARG A 37 7.77 -10.48 -8.48
CA ARG A 37 6.85 -10.40 -9.61
C ARG A 37 5.76 -9.36 -9.32
N ILE A 38 5.60 -8.41 -10.23
CA ILE A 38 4.42 -7.54 -10.26
C ILE A 38 3.22 -8.36 -10.75
N LEU A 39 2.19 -8.45 -9.93
CA LEU A 39 0.96 -9.20 -10.20
C LEU A 39 -0.06 -8.34 -10.94
N HIS A 40 -0.18 -7.06 -10.56
CA HIS A 40 -1.08 -6.09 -11.17
C HIS A 40 -0.42 -4.72 -11.30
N GLY A 41 -0.83 -3.95 -12.31
CA GLY A 41 -0.32 -2.59 -12.55
C GLY A 41 1.13 -2.58 -13.03
N ARG A 42 1.95 -1.71 -12.46
CA ARG A 42 3.35 -1.50 -12.83
C ARG A 42 4.27 -1.38 -11.61
N GLY A 43 5.56 -1.64 -11.82
CA GLY A 43 6.59 -1.27 -10.85
C GLY A 43 6.91 0.22 -10.86
N LEU A 44 7.84 0.63 -10.00
CA LEU A 44 8.41 1.98 -10.02
C LEU A 44 9.28 2.17 -11.27
N GLY A 45 9.19 3.34 -11.88
CA GLY A 45 9.88 3.73 -13.11
C GLY A 45 10.72 5.00 -12.92
N ARG A 46 11.43 5.39 -13.98
CA ARG A 46 12.31 6.57 -13.99
C ARG A 46 11.57 7.88 -13.71
N ASP A 47 10.29 7.94 -14.07
CA ASP A 47 9.48 9.15 -13.94
C ASP A 47 8.87 9.32 -12.53
N ASP A 48 8.91 8.27 -11.69
CA ASP A 48 8.44 8.28 -10.30
C ASP A 48 9.52 8.87 -9.35
N ARG A 49 10.00 10.08 -9.69
CA ARG A 49 11.01 10.82 -8.92
C ARG A 49 10.37 11.66 -7.82
N ALA A 50 11.18 12.12 -6.86
CA ALA A 50 10.71 12.90 -5.70
C ALA A 50 9.94 14.20 -6.06
N GLU A 51 10.15 14.73 -7.26
CA GLU A 51 9.46 15.93 -7.78
C GLU A 51 8.12 15.61 -8.48
N ALA A 52 7.83 14.33 -8.71
CA ALA A 52 6.59 13.85 -9.32
C ALA A 52 5.57 13.49 -8.22
N PRO A 53 4.28 13.34 -8.56
CA PRO A 53 3.29 12.79 -7.64
C PRO A 53 3.78 11.46 -7.04
N ALA A 54 3.63 11.32 -5.73
CA ALA A 54 4.11 10.15 -5.02
C ALA A 54 3.29 8.91 -5.38
N VAL A 55 3.99 7.79 -5.61
CA VAL A 55 3.38 6.51 -5.96
C VAL A 55 3.97 5.37 -5.13
N ALA A 56 3.20 4.31 -4.93
CA ALA A 56 3.60 3.13 -4.20
C ALA A 56 3.25 1.83 -4.95
N VAL A 57 4.05 0.80 -4.69
CA VAL A 57 3.74 -0.59 -5.03
C VAL A 57 3.49 -1.32 -3.71
N VAL A 58 2.36 -2.00 -3.59
CA VAL A 58 1.95 -2.67 -2.35
C VAL A 58 2.09 -4.18 -2.46
N GLN A 59 2.31 -4.86 -1.34
CA GLN A 59 2.31 -6.32 -1.30
C GLN A 59 0.89 -6.86 -1.29
N GLN A 60 0.65 -7.95 -2.01
CA GLN A 60 -0.63 -8.64 -2.00
C GLN A 60 -0.85 -9.33 -0.64
N TYR A 61 -1.88 -8.89 0.10
CA TYR A 61 -2.30 -9.57 1.33
C TYR A 61 -3.34 -10.66 1.10
N TRP A 62 -4.17 -10.53 0.07
CA TRP A 62 -5.21 -11.50 -0.29
C TRP A 62 -5.13 -11.86 -1.77
N PRO A 63 -5.20 -13.16 -2.14
CA PRO A 63 -5.30 -13.56 -3.53
C PRO A 63 -6.56 -12.95 -4.16
N ASP A 64 -6.40 -12.42 -5.38
CA ASP A 64 -7.47 -11.95 -6.28
C ASP A 64 -8.00 -10.51 -6.11
N GLU A 65 -7.27 -9.59 -5.47
CA GLU A 65 -7.74 -8.19 -5.32
C GLU A 65 -6.94 -7.15 -6.15
N PRO A 66 -7.22 -7.00 -7.46
CA PRO A 66 -6.68 -5.91 -8.28
C PRO A 66 -7.32 -4.54 -7.94
N SER A 67 -8.33 -4.52 -7.05
CA SER A 67 -9.15 -3.34 -6.71
C SER A 67 -8.35 -2.17 -6.12
N VAL A 68 -7.12 -2.42 -5.67
CA VAL A 68 -6.32 -1.41 -4.97
C VAL A 68 -5.59 -0.44 -5.89
N LEU A 69 -5.50 -0.72 -7.20
CA LEU A 69 -4.85 0.20 -8.15
C LEU A 69 -5.61 1.52 -8.25
N GLY A 70 -4.88 2.63 -8.21
CA GLY A 70 -5.43 3.99 -8.25
C GLY A 70 -5.97 4.48 -6.90
N LEU A 71 -6.01 3.63 -5.86
CA LEU A 71 -6.33 4.09 -4.52
C LEU A 71 -5.24 5.03 -4.00
N GLN A 72 -5.66 6.05 -3.26
CA GLN A 72 -4.77 7.01 -2.63
C GLN A 72 -4.82 6.85 -1.11
N PHE A 73 -3.66 6.89 -0.47
CA PHE A 73 -3.52 6.95 0.98
C PHE A 73 -2.60 8.10 1.38
N TRP A 74 -2.71 8.58 2.62
CA TRP A 74 -1.83 9.62 3.14
C TRP A 74 -0.58 8.99 3.73
N TYR A 75 0.59 9.46 3.29
CA TYR A 75 1.89 9.04 3.79
C TYR A 75 2.64 10.21 4.43
N GLY A 76 3.19 9.99 5.62
CA GLY A 76 3.91 10.99 6.41
C GLY A 76 3.19 11.33 7.73
N ASP A 77 3.72 12.32 8.44
CA ASP A 77 3.22 12.71 9.75
C ASP A 77 1.84 13.38 9.68
N ARG A 78 1.12 13.31 10.80
CA ARG A 78 -0.20 13.93 10.93
C ARG A 78 -0.10 15.45 10.68
N GLY A 79 -0.66 15.90 9.56
CA GLY A 79 -0.71 17.31 9.16
C GLY A 79 0.34 17.74 8.12
N ASP A 80 1.33 16.89 7.82
CA ASP A 80 2.37 17.13 6.80
C ASP A 80 2.51 15.96 5.81
N GLY A 81 1.62 14.97 5.90
CA GLY A 81 1.56 13.88 4.96
C GLY A 81 1.25 14.37 3.54
N HIS A 82 1.44 13.50 2.57
CA HIS A 82 1.03 13.72 1.18
C HIS A 82 0.29 12.50 0.64
N PRO A 83 -0.62 12.70 -0.34
CA PRO A 83 -1.29 11.58 -0.99
C PRO A 83 -0.28 10.76 -1.80
N VAL A 84 -0.39 9.44 -1.70
CA VAL A 84 0.39 8.46 -2.46
C VAL A 84 -0.58 7.54 -3.19
N GLU A 85 -0.40 7.41 -4.50
CA GLU A 85 -1.22 6.53 -5.34
C GLU A 85 -0.63 5.12 -5.45
N VAL A 86 -1.46 4.10 -5.33
CA VAL A 86 -1.06 2.72 -5.58
C VAL A 86 -1.05 2.42 -7.08
N VAL A 87 0.14 2.18 -7.65
CA VAL A 87 0.31 1.93 -9.10
C VAL A 87 0.62 0.47 -9.43
N GLY A 88 0.88 -0.36 -8.42
CA GLY A 88 1.22 -1.76 -8.61
C GLY A 88 0.97 -2.62 -7.38
N VAL A 89 0.78 -3.90 -7.63
CA VAL A 89 0.72 -4.96 -6.61
C VAL A 89 1.83 -5.96 -6.90
N VAL A 90 2.62 -6.28 -5.89
CA VAL A 90 3.72 -7.26 -5.97
C VAL A 90 3.37 -8.52 -5.18
N GLU A 91 3.85 -9.66 -5.67
CA GLU A 91 3.80 -10.91 -4.93
C GLU A 91 4.52 -10.75 -3.59
N ALA A 92 3.87 -11.17 -2.50
CA ALA A 92 4.49 -11.19 -1.18
C ALA A 92 5.71 -12.11 -1.20
N MET A 93 6.77 -11.71 -0.48
CA MET A 93 7.91 -12.61 -0.28
C MET A 93 7.44 -13.81 0.55
N ALA A 94 7.62 -15.02 0.02
CA ALA A 94 7.31 -16.26 0.71
C ALA A 94 8.24 -16.51 1.91
#